data_AF-A0A1G4VQD3-F1
#
_entry.id   AF-A0A1G4VQD3-F1
#
_cell.length_a   1.000
_cell.length_b   1.000
_cell.length_c   1.000
_cell.angle_alpha   90.00
_cell.angle_beta   90.00
_cell.angle_gamma   90.00
#
_symmetry.space_group_name_H-M   'P 1'
#
loop_
_entity.id
_entity.type
_entity.pdbx_description
1 polymer ?
#
loop_
_entity_poly.entity_id
_entity_poly.type
_entity_poly.pdbx_seq_one_letter_code
_entity_poly.pdbx_strand_id
1 'polypeptide(L)'
;MNTKDIGERILFLRKNKGVTQEQLAKALNITNQAVSKWESGQCLPDIQLIPEIATFFDVSISELFGEEISAKENDLIMQIKNTIDEVSEPDKYEEILKIAKALHAIVFVEESKKEDSGYPKSEPEETIEHAINNEWGISVISVPKIRATMRGGCVFFSGSQKLHMEDDCSKLSKFLKAVSNRWTLSVLFTIYEHTSADETSYASIDRISEDTEIEAEAIEKIVKEDLGKYLDIREAGIRIKEEFMNIPPILSTLIPIM
;
A
#
# COMPACT_ATOMS: atom_id res chain seq x y z
N MET A 1 2.57 -36.71 -2.47
CA MET A 1 1.85 -36.07 -1.35
C MET A 1 2.14 -36.87 -0.10
N ASN A 2 2.83 -36.26 0.87
CA ASN A 2 3.17 -36.93 2.11
C ASN A 2 2.24 -36.45 3.24
N THR A 3 1.97 -37.32 4.20
CA THR A 3 1.20 -37.03 5.43
C THR A 3 1.68 -35.79 6.19
N LYS A 4 2.97 -35.45 6.01
CA LYS A 4 3.63 -34.29 6.61
C LYS A 4 3.09 -32.95 6.06
N ASP A 5 2.75 -32.89 4.77
CA ASP A 5 2.43 -31.64 4.07
C ASP A 5 1.10 -31.03 4.57
N ILE A 6 0.05 -31.86 4.74
CA ILE A 6 -1.25 -31.40 5.24
C ILE A 6 -1.23 -31.10 6.75
N GLY A 7 -0.45 -31.88 7.51
CA GLY A 7 -0.29 -31.69 8.96
C GLY A 7 0.36 -30.34 9.29
N GLU A 8 1.43 -30.02 8.58
CA GLU A 8 2.12 -28.73 8.68
C GLU A 8 1.20 -27.57 8.25
N ARG A 9 0.36 -27.78 7.23
CA ARG A 9 -0.63 -26.79 6.79
C ARG A 9 -1.71 -26.51 7.83
N ILE A 10 -2.28 -27.55 8.43
CA ILE A 10 -3.27 -27.40 9.52
C ILE A 10 -2.64 -26.66 10.70
N LEU A 11 -1.41 -27.00 11.07
CA LEU A 11 -0.66 -26.32 12.12
C LEU A 11 -0.47 -24.83 11.82
N PHE A 12 -0.11 -24.49 10.57
CA PHE A 12 0.07 -23.11 10.10
C PHE A 12 -1.24 -22.31 10.18
N LEU A 13 -2.33 -22.84 9.60
CA LEU A 13 -3.65 -22.20 9.61
C LEU A 13 -4.17 -22.00 11.04
N ARG A 14 -3.97 -23.00 11.91
CA ARG A 14 -4.35 -22.91 13.33
C ARG A 14 -3.62 -21.79 14.05
N LYS A 15 -2.31 -21.66 13.84
CA LYS A 15 -1.50 -20.60 14.45
C LYS A 15 -1.90 -19.21 13.95
N ASN A 16 -2.12 -19.05 12.64
CA ASN A 16 -2.54 -17.77 12.06
C ASN A 16 -3.92 -17.32 12.56
N LYS A 17 -4.84 -18.28 12.76
CA LYS A 17 -6.16 -18.00 13.33
C LYS A 17 -6.15 -17.81 14.85
N GLY A 18 -5.00 -18.01 15.51
CA GLY A 18 -4.84 -17.80 16.94
C GLY A 18 -5.57 -18.80 17.84
N VAL A 19 -5.89 -20.01 17.36
CA VAL A 19 -6.67 -21.01 18.11
C VAL A 19 -5.81 -22.16 18.65
N THR A 20 -6.23 -22.78 19.75
CA THR A 20 -5.55 -23.95 20.33
C THR A 20 -5.99 -25.25 19.65
N GLN A 21 -5.20 -26.33 19.82
CA GLN A 21 -5.59 -27.65 19.31
C GLN A 21 -6.90 -28.14 19.93
N GLU A 22 -7.16 -27.80 21.20
CA GLU A 22 -8.42 -28.07 21.90
C GLU A 22 -9.60 -27.34 21.27
N GLN A 23 -9.42 -26.08 20.89
CA GLN A 23 -10.47 -25.29 20.25
C GLN A 23 -10.81 -25.82 18.85
N LEU A 24 -9.79 -26.19 18.06
CA LEU A 24 -9.99 -26.84 16.76
C LEU A 24 -10.70 -28.19 16.91
N ALA A 25 -10.26 -29.01 17.86
CA ALA A 25 -10.86 -30.32 18.12
C ALA A 25 -12.33 -30.19 18.53
N LYS A 26 -12.65 -29.21 19.39
CA LYS A 26 -14.02 -28.93 19.81
C LYS A 26 -14.90 -28.47 18.65
N ALA A 27 -14.37 -27.65 17.74
CA ALA A 27 -15.11 -27.15 16.59
C ALA A 27 -15.45 -28.26 15.58
N LEU A 28 -14.54 -29.23 15.41
CA LEU A 28 -14.69 -30.38 14.50
C LEU A 28 -15.30 -31.62 15.17
N ASN A 29 -15.72 -31.51 16.44
CA ASN A 29 -16.26 -32.61 17.24
C ASN A 29 -15.35 -33.87 17.27
N ILE A 30 -14.05 -33.66 17.43
CA ILE A 30 -13.01 -34.70 17.53
C ILE A 30 -12.19 -34.56 18.82
N THR A 31 -11.24 -35.47 19.03
CA THR A 31 -10.32 -35.40 20.16
C THR A 31 -9.14 -34.46 19.88
N ASN A 32 -8.64 -33.77 20.91
CA ASN A 32 -7.40 -33.00 20.82
C ASN A 32 -6.22 -33.86 20.31
N GLN A 33 -6.19 -35.14 20.73
CA GLN A 33 -5.16 -36.09 20.28
C GLN A 33 -5.19 -36.34 18.76
N ALA A 34 -6.37 -36.30 18.12
CA ALA A 34 -6.47 -36.41 16.67
C ALA A 34 -5.78 -35.21 15.98
N VAL A 35 -6.07 -33.99 16.43
CA VAL A 35 -5.42 -32.77 15.92
C VAL A 35 -3.91 -32.81 16.12
N SER A 36 -3.44 -33.23 17.30
CA SER A 36 -2.00 -33.36 17.58
C SER A 36 -1.30 -34.35 16.64
N LYS A 37 -1.95 -35.48 16.34
CA LYS A 37 -1.42 -36.47 15.38
C LYS A 37 -1.41 -35.96 13.94
N TRP A 38 -2.39 -35.15 13.55
CA TRP A 38 -2.39 -34.49 12.24
C TRP A 38 -1.22 -33.51 12.14
N GLU A 39 -1.09 -32.59 13.09
CA GLU A 39 -0.07 -31.54 13.07
C GLU A 39 1.37 -32.08 13.16
N SER A 40 1.55 -33.28 13.72
CA SER A 40 2.84 -33.97 13.80
C SER A 40 3.10 -34.93 12.63
N GLY A 41 2.19 -35.00 11.65
CA GLY A 41 2.30 -35.88 10.48
C GLY A 41 2.17 -37.38 10.81
N GLN A 42 1.66 -37.75 11.99
CA GLN A 42 1.50 -39.14 12.40
C GLN A 42 0.28 -39.82 11.74
N CYS A 43 -0.76 -39.06 11.42
CA CYS A 43 -1.89 -39.54 10.64
C CYS A 43 -2.56 -38.40 9.87
N LEU A 44 -3.41 -38.74 8.91
CA LEU A 44 -4.20 -37.78 8.15
C LEU A 44 -5.56 -37.53 8.82
N PRO A 45 -6.19 -36.36 8.58
CA PRO A 45 -7.62 -36.21 8.80
C PRO A 45 -8.41 -37.21 7.95
N ASP A 46 -9.57 -37.63 8.46
CA ASP A 46 -10.53 -38.37 7.66
C ASP A 46 -10.98 -37.50 6.47
N ILE A 47 -11.15 -38.11 5.29
CA ILE A 47 -11.64 -37.43 4.10
C ILE A 47 -12.98 -36.72 4.35
N GLN A 48 -13.82 -37.27 5.25
CA GLN A 48 -15.09 -36.66 5.63
C GLN A 48 -14.92 -35.36 6.41
N LEU A 49 -13.79 -35.17 7.13
CA LEU A 49 -13.52 -33.97 7.92
C LEU A 49 -12.86 -32.85 7.10
N ILE A 50 -12.36 -33.16 5.89
CA ILE A 50 -11.67 -32.20 5.03
C ILE A 50 -12.53 -30.95 4.72
N PRO A 51 -13.83 -31.06 4.32
CA PRO A 51 -14.66 -29.87 4.08
C PRO A 51 -14.89 -29.03 5.33
N GLU A 52 -15.01 -29.67 6.49
CA GLU A 52 -15.22 -29.01 7.78
C GLU A 52 -13.95 -28.27 8.23
N ILE A 53 -12.77 -28.87 8.03
CA ILE A 53 -11.48 -28.25 8.31
C ILE A 53 -11.28 -27.02 7.41
N ALA A 54 -11.56 -27.16 6.11
CA ALA A 54 -11.46 -26.09 5.13
C ALA A 54 -12.38 -24.90 5.52
N THR A 55 -13.65 -25.22 5.83
CA THR A 55 -14.63 -24.24 6.31
C THR A 55 -14.21 -23.58 7.62
N PHE A 56 -13.69 -24.36 8.58
CA PHE A 56 -13.24 -23.84 9.86
C PHE A 56 -12.11 -22.82 9.70
N PHE A 57 -11.22 -23.00 8.73
CA PHE A 57 -10.11 -22.08 8.47
C PHE A 57 -10.42 -20.99 7.44
N ASP A 58 -11.59 -21.01 6.83
CA ASP A 58 -11.98 -20.10 5.74
C ASP A 58 -11.05 -20.22 4.52
N VAL A 59 -10.79 -21.48 4.12
CA VAL A 59 -9.99 -21.83 2.94
C VAL A 59 -10.73 -22.86 2.09
N SER A 60 -10.39 -22.95 0.81
CA SER A 60 -10.79 -24.04 -0.07
C SER A 60 -10.10 -25.35 0.27
N ILE A 61 -10.65 -26.45 -0.23
CA ILE A 61 -10.04 -27.77 -0.07
C ILE A 61 -8.65 -27.80 -0.75
N SER A 62 -8.49 -27.21 -1.93
CA SER A 62 -7.19 -27.08 -2.61
C SER A 62 -6.14 -26.37 -1.75
N GLU A 63 -6.49 -25.24 -1.13
CA GLU A 63 -5.60 -24.49 -0.24
C GLU A 63 -5.21 -25.26 1.04
N LEU A 64 -6.09 -26.15 1.51
CA LEU A 64 -5.81 -27.04 2.64
C LEU A 64 -4.80 -28.13 2.26
N PHE A 65 -4.80 -28.59 1.00
CA PHE A 65 -3.87 -29.60 0.49
C PHE A 65 -2.52 -29.04 0.02
N GLY A 66 -2.28 -27.74 0.23
CA GLY A 66 -0.99 -27.14 -0.13
C GLY A 66 -0.82 -26.97 -1.64
N GLU A 67 -1.90 -27.03 -2.42
CA GLU A 67 -1.89 -26.33 -3.70
C GLU A 67 -1.68 -24.86 -3.37
N GLU A 68 -0.49 -24.35 -3.72
CA GLU A 68 -0.34 -22.91 -3.82
C GLU A 68 -1.49 -22.46 -4.70
N ILE A 69 -2.28 -21.53 -4.18
CA ILE A 69 -3.08 -20.65 -5.01
C ILE A 69 -2.07 -20.18 -6.06
N SER A 70 -2.12 -20.70 -7.28
CA SER A 70 -1.57 -19.94 -8.38
C SER A 70 -2.25 -18.60 -8.21
N ALA A 71 -1.47 -17.55 -7.96
CA ALA A 71 -1.88 -16.21 -7.58
C ALA A 71 -2.76 -15.53 -8.65
N LYS A 72 -3.81 -16.20 -9.10
CA LYS A 72 -4.56 -15.97 -10.33
C LYS A 72 -6.06 -16.03 -10.15
N GLU A 73 -6.59 -16.59 -9.06
CA GLU A 73 -8.00 -16.40 -8.73
C GLU A 73 -8.15 -15.39 -7.60
N ASN A 74 -8.26 -14.12 -8.01
CA ASN A 74 -8.68 -12.94 -7.24
C ASN A 74 -7.61 -12.04 -6.62
N ASP A 75 -6.40 -11.97 -7.17
CA ASP A 75 -5.65 -10.72 -7.03
C ASP A 75 -6.17 -9.71 -8.05
N LEU A 76 -7.21 -8.97 -7.67
CA LEU A 76 -7.80 -7.89 -8.46
C LEU A 76 -6.73 -6.88 -8.90
N ILE A 77 -5.67 -6.68 -8.11
CA ILE A 77 -4.55 -5.79 -8.46
C ILE A 77 -3.80 -6.37 -9.66
N MET A 78 -3.53 -7.68 -9.68
CA MET A 78 -2.89 -8.34 -10.82
C MET A 78 -3.79 -8.38 -12.05
N GLN A 79 -5.11 -8.51 -11.88
CA GLN A 79 -6.05 -8.39 -12.99
C GLN A 79 -6.02 -7.00 -13.60
N ILE A 80 -6.11 -5.95 -12.77
CA ILE A 80 -6.00 -4.55 -13.21
C ILE A 80 -4.65 -4.31 -13.91
N LYS A 81 -3.54 -4.81 -13.34
CA LYS A 81 -2.21 -4.71 -13.97
C LYS A 81 -2.18 -5.35 -15.35
N ASN A 82 -2.67 -6.58 -15.48
CA ASN A 82 -2.67 -7.30 -16.75
C ASN A 82 -3.54 -6.58 -17.79
N THR A 83 -4.70 -6.06 -17.40
CA THR A 83 -5.55 -5.25 -18.28
C THR A 83 -4.84 -3.99 -18.75
N ILE A 84 -4.11 -3.30 -17.86
CA ILE A 84 -3.32 -2.11 -18.24
C ILE A 84 -2.15 -2.47 -19.17
N ASP A 85 -1.52 -3.64 -18.97
CA ASP A 85 -0.42 -4.10 -19.84
C ASP A 85 -0.86 -4.35 -21.29
N GLU A 86 -2.15 -4.69 -21.50
CA GLU A 86 -2.76 -4.86 -22.82
C GLU A 86 -3.07 -3.53 -23.54
N VAL A 87 -3.07 -2.41 -22.82
CA VAL A 87 -3.31 -1.07 -23.39
C VAL A 87 -2.07 -0.58 -24.13
N SER A 88 -2.29 0.05 -25.29
CA SER A 88 -1.21 0.62 -26.10
C SER A 88 -0.49 1.78 -25.37
N GLU A 89 0.82 1.92 -25.56
CA GLU A 89 1.64 2.98 -24.92
C GLU A 89 1.11 4.42 -25.04
N PRO A 90 0.49 4.89 -26.15
CA PRO A 90 -0.06 6.25 -26.18
C PRO A 90 -1.26 6.43 -25.21
N ASP A 91 -2.04 5.39 -24.95
CA ASP A 91 -3.29 5.48 -24.17
C ASP A 91 -3.12 4.98 -22.72
N LYS A 92 -2.04 4.23 -22.44
CA LYS A 92 -1.82 3.54 -21.16
C LYS A 92 -1.93 4.47 -19.95
N TYR A 93 -1.30 5.64 -20.00
CA TYR A 93 -1.35 6.61 -18.90
C TYR A 93 -2.74 7.24 -18.74
N GLU A 94 -3.44 7.47 -19.85
CA GLU A 94 -4.81 8.00 -19.80
C GLU A 94 -5.75 6.98 -19.13
N GLU A 95 -5.60 5.70 -19.46
CA GLU A 95 -6.40 4.62 -18.86
C GLU A 95 -6.11 4.46 -17.37
N ILE A 96 -4.83 4.52 -16.96
CA ILE A 96 -4.45 4.53 -15.54
C ILE A 96 -5.10 5.70 -14.79
N LEU A 97 -5.12 6.90 -15.39
CA LEU A 97 -5.75 8.08 -14.80
C LEU A 97 -7.27 7.92 -14.70
N LYS A 98 -7.94 7.34 -15.71
CA LYS A 98 -9.38 7.03 -15.67
C LYS A 98 -9.69 6.06 -14.54
N ILE A 99 -8.90 5.00 -14.38
CA ILE A 99 -9.04 4.03 -13.28
C ILE A 99 -8.91 4.74 -11.93
N ALA A 100 -7.90 5.60 -11.74
CA ALA A 100 -7.72 6.32 -10.48
C ALA A 100 -8.92 7.22 -10.13
N LYS A 101 -9.48 7.93 -11.12
CA LYS A 101 -10.68 8.78 -10.95
C LYS A 101 -11.92 7.94 -10.62
N ALA A 102 -12.08 6.81 -11.32
CA ALA A 102 -13.16 5.87 -11.07
C ALA A 102 -13.08 5.30 -9.64
N LEU A 103 -11.89 4.92 -9.16
CA LEU A 103 -11.70 4.46 -7.79
C LEU A 103 -12.11 5.52 -6.75
N HIS A 104 -11.79 6.80 -6.98
CA HIS A 104 -12.21 7.89 -6.10
C HIS A 104 -13.75 8.03 -6.09
N ALA A 105 -14.38 8.00 -7.27
CA ALA A 105 -15.82 8.05 -7.42
C ALA A 105 -16.54 6.86 -6.76
N ILE A 106 -15.99 5.64 -6.87
CA ILE A 106 -16.53 4.44 -6.22
C ILE A 106 -16.50 4.61 -4.69
N VAL A 107 -15.38 5.07 -4.14
CA VAL A 107 -15.27 5.33 -2.69
C VAL A 107 -16.29 6.38 -2.26
N PHE A 108 -16.51 7.41 -3.07
CA PHE A 108 -17.50 8.46 -2.78
C PHE A 108 -18.92 7.88 -2.72
N VAL A 109 -19.27 7.04 -3.69
CA VAL A 109 -20.60 6.41 -3.79
C VAL A 109 -20.83 5.44 -2.64
N GLU A 110 -19.83 4.62 -2.29
CA GLU A 110 -19.93 3.71 -1.14
C GLU A 110 -20.11 4.48 0.18
N GLU A 111 -19.43 5.62 0.34
CA GLU A 111 -19.60 6.44 1.53
C GLU A 111 -20.96 7.16 1.55
N SER A 112 -21.40 7.67 0.39
CA SER A 112 -22.66 8.37 0.28
C SER A 112 -23.85 7.49 0.64
N LYS A 113 -23.77 6.16 0.40
CA LYS A 113 -24.80 5.18 0.79
C LYS A 113 -25.09 5.14 2.29
N LYS A 114 -24.16 5.51 3.17
CA LYS A 114 -24.40 5.54 4.63
C LYS A 114 -25.38 6.65 5.02
N GLU A 115 -26.16 6.43 6.08
CA GLU A 115 -27.18 7.39 6.53
C GLU A 115 -26.57 8.71 7.04
N ASP A 116 -25.48 8.63 7.80
CA ASP A 116 -24.83 9.80 8.43
C ASP A 116 -23.58 10.30 7.70
N SER A 117 -23.47 10.02 6.39
CA SER A 117 -22.23 10.29 5.64
C SER A 117 -21.96 11.77 5.40
N GLY A 118 -23.01 12.60 5.36
CA GLY A 118 -22.92 14.00 4.95
C GLY A 118 -22.70 14.21 3.44
N TYR A 119 -22.67 13.14 2.65
CA TYR A 119 -22.51 13.19 1.20
C TYR A 119 -23.86 13.00 0.46
N PRO A 120 -24.08 13.70 -0.66
CA PRO A 120 -25.28 13.48 -1.46
C PRO A 120 -25.29 12.06 -2.01
N LYS A 121 -26.45 11.39 -1.97
CA LYS A 121 -26.63 10.09 -2.62
C LYS A 121 -26.36 10.25 -4.11
N SER A 122 -25.61 9.31 -4.69
CA SER A 122 -25.22 9.38 -6.09
C SER A 122 -25.17 7.99 -6.70
N GLU A 123 -25.51 7.91 -7.98
CA GLU A 123 -25.46 6.66 -8.74
C GLU A 123 -24.02 6.37 -9.22
N PRO A 124 -23.55 5.11 -9.18
CA PRO A 124 -22.17 4.78 -9.47
C PRO A 124 -21.70 5.21 -10.86
N GLU A 125 -22.47 4.89 -11.89
CA GLU A 125 -22.09 5.06 -13.30
C GLU A 125 -21.93 6.55 -13.66
N GLU A 126 -22.93 7.37 -13.34
CA GLU A 126 -22.93 8.82 -13.56
C GLU A 126 -21.79 9.50 -12.78
N THR A 127 -21.58 9.10 -11.52
CA THR A 127 -20.49 9.64 -10.69
C THR A 127 -19.11 9.36 -11.31
N ILE A 128 -18.90 8.14 -11.82
CA ILE A 128 -17.66 7.74 -12.46
C ILE A 128 -17.44 8.53 -13.75
N GLU A 129 -18.48 8.71 -14.56
CA GLU A 129 -18.41 9.48 -15.82
C GLU A 129 -18.01 10.94 -15.57
N HIS A 130 -18.66 11.62 -14.63
CA HIS A 130 -18.30 12.99 -14.24
C HIS A 130 -16.86 13.10 -13.72
N ALA A 131 -16.41 12.10 -12.94
CA ALA A 131 -15.05 12.07 -12.43
C ALA A 131 -14.03 11.91 -13.56
N ILE A 132 -14.26 10.98 -14.49
CA ILE A 132 -13.39 10.72 -15.64
C ILE A 132 -13.23 11.96 -16.52
N ASN A 133 -14.33 12.69 -16.77
CA ASN A 133 -14.38 13.89 -17.59
C ASN A 133 -13.82 15.16 -16.92
N ASN A 134 -13.32 15.08 -15.68
CA ASN A 134 -12.83 16.21 -14.89
C ASN A 134 -13.88 17.31 -14.63
N GLU A 135 -15.16 16.94 -14.58
CA GLU A 135 -16.24 17.90 -14.35
C GLU A 135 -16.30 18.34 -12.88
N TRP A 136 -15.62 17.60 -12.00
CA TRP A 136 -15.49 17.92 -10.59
C TRP A 136 -14.36 18.94 -10.36
N GLY A 137 -14.71 20.06 -9.72
CA GLY A 137 -13.71 21.04 -9.27
C GLY A 137 -12.80 20.46 -8.20
N ILE A 138 -13.35 20.16 -7.02
CA ILE A 138 -12.66 19.54 -5.88
C ILE A 138 -13.61 18.55 -5.20
N SER A 139 -13.13 17.35 -4.91
CA SER A 139 -13.85 16.33 -4.14
C SER A 139 -12.92 15.69 -3.11
N VAL A 140 -13.38 15.57 -1.86
CA VAL A 140 -12.59 15.02 -0.74
C VAL A 140 -13.44 14.01 0.02
N ILE A 141 -12.90 12.81 0.18
CA ILE A 141 -13.51 11.73 0.95
C ILE A 141 -12.58 11.38 2.10
N SER A 142 -13.09 11.47 3.32
CA SER A 142 -12.32 11.15 4.53
C SER A 142 -13.05 10.11 5.34
N VAL A 143 -12.57 8.87 5.29
CA VAL A 143 -13.13 7.76 6.07
C VAL A 143 -12.03 7.16 6.95
N PRO A 144 -12.37 6.43 8.03
CA PRO A 144 -11.36 5.90 8.96
C PRO A 144 -10.28 5.03 8.32
N LYS A 145 -10.53 4.46 7.13
CA LYS A 145 -9.59 3.56 6.45
C LYS A 145 -8.77 4.21 5.34
N ILE A 146 -9.35 5.18 4.62
CA ILE A 146 -8.76 5.80 3.45
C ILE A 146 -9.15 7.28 3.38
N ARG A 147 -8.24 8.11 2.88
CA ARG A 147 -8.56 9.45 2.39
C ARG A 147 -8.30 9.48 0.90
N ALA A 148 -9.26 10.01 0.15
CA ALA A 148 -9.15 10.23 -1.27
C ALA A 148 -9.49 11.68 -1.61
N THR A 149 -8.75 12.29 -2.53
CA THR A 149 -9.00 13.66 -2.99
C THR A 149 -8.80 13.76 -4.48
N MET A 150 -9.71 14.42 -5.16
CA MET A 150 -9.63 14.72 -6.58
C MET A 150 -9.70 16.24 -6.80
N ARG A 151 -8.81 16.78 -7.63
CA ARG A 151 -8.83 18.19 -8.05
C ARG A 151 -8.23 18.34 -9.45
N GLY A 152 -8.99 18.91 -10.39
CA GLY A 152 -8.49 19.19 -11.74
C GLY A 152 -7.92 17.95 -12.45
N GLY A 153 -8.52 16.78 -12.20
CA GLY A 153 -8.08 15.49 -12.77
C GLY A 153 -6.95 14.78 -12.01
N CYS A 154 -6.28 15.43 -11.06
CA CYS A 154 -5.33 14.77 -10.16
C CYS A 154 -6.08 14.02 -9.06
N VAL A 155 -5.65 12.80 -8.72
CA VAL A 155 -6.23 11.96 -7.67
C VAL A 155 -5.17 11.57 -6.66
N PHE A 156 -5.47 11.72 -5.38
CA PHE A 156 -4.60 11.39 -4.25
C PHE A 156 -5.30 10.38 -3.34
N PHE A 157 -4.66 9.24 -3.08
CA PHE A 157 -5.09 8.27 -2.08
C PHE A 157 -4.09 8.21 -0.92
N SER A 158 -4.60 8.07 0.30
CA SER A 158 -3.78 7.84 1.50
C SER A 158 -4.47 6.81 2.40
N GLY A 159 -3.71 5.81 2.85
CA GLY A 159 -4.15 4.86 3.89
C GLY A 159 -4.04 5.40 5.31
N SER A 160 -3.66 6.68 5.50
CA SER A 160 -3.42 7.23 6.82
C SER A 160 -4.73 7.61 7.52
N GLN A 161 -5.06 6.91 8.60
CA GLN A 161 -6.23 7.17 9.45
C GLN A 161 -6.12 8.47 10.28
N LYS A 162 -5.02 9.25 10.14
CA LYS A 162 -4.62 10.32 11.07
C LYS A 162 -4.36 11.69 10.43
N LEU A 163 -4.77 11.89 9.18
CA LEU A 163 -4.53 13.15 8.48
C LEU A 163 -5.57 14.21 8.92
N HIS A 164 -5.15 15.17 9.74
CA HIS A 164 -5.97 16.27 10.28
C HIS A 164 -5.60 17.58 9.55
N MET A 165 -6.52 18.10 8.72
CA MET A 165 -6.30 19.22 7.79
C MET A 165 -5.72 20.51 8.42
N GLU A 166 -6.02 20.81 9.68
CA GLU A 166 -5.53 22.04 10.34
C GLU A 166 -4.05 21.96 10.73
N ASP A 167 -3.61 20.86 11.34
CA ASP A 167 -2.19 20.64 11.66
C ASP A 167 -1.36 20.34 10.40
N ASP A 168 -1.98 19.72 9.41
CA ASP A 168 -1.30 19.31 8.19
C ASP A 168 -0.97 20.49 7.27
N CYS A 169 -1.75 21.58 7.28
CA CYS A 169 -1.37 22.83 6.62
C CYS A 169 -0.08 23.44 7.22
N SER A 170 0.08 23.37 8.54
CA SER A 170 1.31 23.82 9.21
C SER A 170 2.49 22.91 8.86
N LYS A 171 2.28 21.59 8.82
CA LYS A 171 3.31 20.62 8.40
C LYS A 171 3.69 20.81 6.93
N LEU A 172 2.71 20.99 6.04
CA LEU A 172 2.90 21.26 4.62
C LEU A 172 3.63 22.59 4.41
N SER A 173 3.23 23.65 5.12
CA SER A 173 3.94 24.94 5.08
C SER A 173 5.38 24.82 5.56
N LYS A 174 5.63 24.10 6.66
CA LYS A 174 6.99 23.82 7.15
C LYS A 174 7.79 22.99 6.15
N PHE A 175 7.16 22.03 5.49
CA PHE A 175 7.79 21.23 4.44
C PHE A 175 8.19 22.10 3.25
N LEU A 176 7.22 22.81 2.67
CA LEU A 176 7.42 23.71 1.53
C LEU A 176 8.47 24.78 1.82
N LYS A 177 8.56 25.27 3.07
CA LYS A 177 9.64 26.17 3.49
C LYS A 177 11.01 25.49 3.45
N ALA A 178 11.14 24.26 3.97
CA ALA A 178 12.40 23.53 3.95
C ALA A 178 12.86 23.30 2.49
N VAL A 179 11.95 22.91 1.60
CA VAL A 179 12.24 22.67 0.18
C VAL A 179 12.10 23.92 -0.71
N SER A 180 12.01 25.12 -0.14
CA SER A 180 12.00 26.36 -0.93
C SER A 180 13.40 26.84 -1.31
N ASN A 181 14.43 26.28 -0.67
CA ASN A 181 15.83 26.57 -0.95
C ASN A 181 16.33 25.66 -2.07
N ARG A 182 16.96 26.25 -3.10
CA ARG A 182 17.56 25.53 -4.24
C ARG A 182 18.55 24.45 -3.80
N TRP A 183 19.38 24.74 -2.79
CA TRP A 183 20.38 23.80 -2.29
C TRP A 183 19.72 22.60 -1.60
N THR A 184 18.70 22.85 -0.78
CA THR A 184 17.93 21.80 -0.10
C THR A 184 17.17 20.93 -1.10
N LEU A 185 16.62 21.53 -2.16
CA LEU A 185 16.03 20.78 -3.28
C LEU A 185 17.06 19.92 -3.99
N SER A 186 18.23 20.47 -4.32
CA SER A 186 19.30 19.72 -4.98
C SER A 186 19.70 18.49 -4.16
N VAL A 187 19.94 18.66 -2.86
CA VAL A 187 20.26 17.55 -1.95
C VAL A 187 19.12 16.53 -1.90
N LEU A 188 17.86 16.97 -1.77
CA LEU A 188 16.70 16.09 -1.73
C LEU A 188 16.56 15.25 -3.01
N PHE A 189 16.69 15.87 -4.18
CA PHE A 189 16.58 15.18 -5.47
C PHE A 189 17.76 14.24 -5.71
N THR A 190 18.98 14.62 -5.37
CA THR A 190 20.14 13.73 -5.47
C THR A 190 19.99 12.51 -4.57
N ILE A 191 19.52 12.67 -3.32
CA ILE A 191 19.20 11.52 -2.45
C ILE A 191 18.14 10.64 -3.13
N TYR A 192 17.07 11.23 -3.67
CA TYR A 192 16.02 10.49 -4.36
C TYR A 192 16.54 9.71 -5.57
N GLU A 193 17.37 10.32 -6.41
CA GLU A 193 17.94 9.69 -7.60
C GLU A 193 18.81 8.48 -7.25
N HIS A 194 19.64 8.58 -6.20
CA HIS A 194 20.47 7.45 -5.74
C HIS A 194 19.68 6.33 -5.07
N THR A 195 18.49 6.61 -4.55
CA THR A 195 17.77 5.70 -3.65
C THR A 195 16.44 5.18 -4.19
N SER A 196 15.86 5.81 -5.20
CA SER A 196 14.53 5.47 -5.72
C SER A 196 14.43 4.11 -6.41
N ALA A 197 15.53 3.60 -6.98
CA ALA A 197 15.54 2.34 -7.73
C ALA A 197 15.66 1.08 -6.85
N ASP A 198 16.07 1.21 -5.58
CA ASP A 198 16.36 0.09 -4.68
C ASP A 198 15.96 0.47 -3.25
N GLU A 199 15.09 -0.29 -2.61
CA GLU A 199 14.59 -0.03 -1.24
C GLU A 199 15.68 -0.15 -0.15
N THR A 200 16.78 -0.82 -0.46
CA THR A 200 17.87 -1.09 0.49
C THR A 200 19.05 -0.11 0.36
N SER A 201 19.03 0.76 -0.66
CA SER A 201 20.14 1.68 -0.95
C SER A 201 20.09 2.95 -0.10
N TYR A 202 21.28 3.49 0.17
CA TYR A 202 21.48 4.74 0.91
C TYR A 202 22.52 5.59 0.17
N ALA A 203 22.34 6.92 0.19
CA ALA A 203 23.27 7.88 -0.39
C ALA A 203 24.26 8.36 0.66
N SER A 204 25.57 8.23 0.40
CA SER A 204 26.61 8.81 1.23
C SER A 204 26.72 10.33 1.01
N ILE A 205 27.17 11.06 2.04
CA ILE A 205 27.40 12.52 1.95
C ILE A 205 28.39 12.86 0.85
N ASP A 206 29.48 12.11 0.72
CA ASP A 206 30.51 12.35 -0.31
C ASP A 206 29.91 12.31 -1.72
N ARG A 207 29.11 11.28 -2.01
CA ARG A 207 28.42 11.14 -3.29
C ARG A 207 27.40 12.26 -3.56
N ILE A 208 26.67 12.70 -2.53
CA ILE A 208 25.75 13.84 -2.67
C ILE A 208 26.57 15.12 -2.93
N SER A 209 27.73 15.28 -2.28
CA SER A 209 28.64 16.41 -2.45
C SER A 209 29.18 16.49 -3.88
N GLU A 210 29.62 15.36 -4.42
CA GLU A 210 30.11 15.25 -5.79
C GLU A 210 29.04 15.66 -6.82
N ASP A 211 27.81 15.16 -6.69
CA ASP A 211 26.76 15.40 -7.68
C ASP A 211 26.11 16.78 -7.57
N THR A 212 26.11 17.38 -6.37
CA THR A 212 25.50 18.70 -6.13
C THR A 212 26.49 19.85 -6.17
N GLU A 213 27.80 19.56 -6.15
CA GLU A 213 28.88 20.53 -5.94
C GLU A 213 28.72 21.33 -4.62
N ILE A 214 28.04 20.74 -3.61
CA ILE A 214 27.84 21.35 -2.29
C ILE A 214 28.84 20.73 -1.31
N GLU A 215 29.49 21.56 -0.51
CA GLU A 215 30.40 21.12 0.55
C GLU A 215 29.72 20.16 1.54
N ALA A 216 30.42 19.11 1.96
CA ALA A 216 29.90 18.07 2.85
C ALA A 216 29.31 18.65 4.16
N GLU A 217 29.95 19.65 4.76
CA GLU A 217 29.47 20.31 5.98
C GLU A 217 28.13 21.02 5.77
N ALA A 218 27.91 21.62 4.59
CA ALA A 218 26.64 22.25 4.24
C ALA A 218 25.55 21.20 3.98
N ILE A 219 25.89 20.05 3.37
CA ILE A 219 24.98 18.92 3.20
C ILE A 219 24.57 18.35 4.55
N GLU A 220 25.52 18.13 5.48
CA GLU A 220 25.23 17.67 6.83
C GLU A 220 24.22 18.57 7.53
N LYS A 221 24.40 19.89 7.39
CA LYS A 221 23.48 20.87 7.94
C LYS A 221 22.09 20.77 7.31
N ILE A 222 22.00 20.72 5.98
CA ILE A 222 20.71 20.58 5.26
C ILE A 222 20.00 19.29 5.69
N VAL A 223 20.73 18.17 5.72
CA VAL A 223 20.21 16.85 6.09
C VAL A 223 19.70 16.85 7.52
N LYS A 224 20.40 17.50 8.45
CA LYS A 224 20.06 17.50 9.87
C LYS A 224 18.97 18.52 10.23
N GLU A 225 19.07 19.74 9.71
CA GLU A 225 18.23 20.87 10.11
C GLU A 225 16.96 21.00 9.26
N ASP A 226 17.09 20.87 7.93
CA ASP A 226 15.98 21.12 7.00
C ASP A 226 15.20 19.84 6.70
N LEU A 227 15.92 18.76 6.38
CA LEU A 227 15.34 17.52 5.88
C LEU A 227 15.20 16.41 6.93
N GLY A 228 15.79 16.55 8.11
CA GLY A 228 16.01 15.43 9.03
C GLY A 228 14.76 14.64 9.44
N LYS A 229 13.60 15.29 9.53
CA LYS A 229 12.33 14.59 9.82
C LYS A 229 11.84 13.68 8.68
N TYR A 230 12.29 13.94 7.45
CA TYR A 230 11.91 13.24 6.21
C TYR A 230 12.90 12.16 5.79
N LEU A 231 14.07 12.11 6.44
CA LEU A 231 15.16 11.21 6.08
C LEU A 231 15.32 10.07 7.10
N ASP A 232 15.65 8.89 6.61
CA ASP A 232 16.23 7.79 7.37
C ASP A 232 17.76 7.90 7.26
N ILE A 233 18.42 8.24 8.37
CA ILE A 233 19.85 8.48 8.44
C ILE A 233 20.47 7.35 9.26
N ARG A 234 21.37 6.60 8.62
CA ARG A 234 22.08 5.46 9.22
C ARG A 234 23.58 5.57 8.96
N GLU A 235 24.37 4.70 9.60
CA GLU A 235 25.79 4.58 9.26
C GLU A 235 26.01 4.24 7.77
N ALA A 236 25.06 3.52 7.16
CA ALA A 236 25.09 3.17 5.73
C ALA A 236 24.83 4.37 4.79
N GLY A 237 24.37 5.52 5.31
CA GLY A 237 24.09 6.73 4.54
C GLY A 237 22.69 7.29 4.79
N ILE A 238 22.20 8.05 3.82
CA ILE A 238 20.98 8.84 3.91
C ILE A 238 19.96 8.37 2.88
N ARG A 239 18.70 8.20 3.30
CA ARG A 239 17.59 7.84 2.42
C ARG A 239 16.37 8.68 2.77
N ILE A 240 15.49 8.95 1.81
CA ILE A 240 14.16 9.49 2.11
C ILE A 240 13.30 8.37 2.72
N LYS A 241 12.59 8.65 3.83
CA LYS A 241 11.69 7.65 4.42
C LYS A 241 10.61 7.29 3.40
N GLU A 242 10.20 6.03 3.39
CA GLU A 242 9.24 5.47 2.43
C GLU A 242 7.96 6.31 2.30
N GLU A 243 7.41 6.76 3.43
CA GLU A 243 6.22 7.62 3.50
C GLU A 243 6.36 9.01 2.82
N PHE A 244 7.58 9.42 2.47
CA PHE A 244 7.89 10.68 1.77
C PHE A 244 8.49 10.47 0.37
N MET A 245 8.65 9.23 -0.11
CA MET A 245 9.25 8.94 -1.44
C MET A 245 8.43 9.47 -2.61
N ASN A 246 7.12 9.70 -2.42
CA ASN A 246 6.24 10.31 -3.41
C ASN A 246 6.40 11.83 -3.52
N ILE A 247 7.14 12.46 -2.60
CA ILE A 247 7.25 13.92 -2.53
C ILE A 247 8.15 14.51 -3.61
N PRO A 248 9.39 14.01 -3.87
CA PRO A 248 10.22 14.56 -4.95
C PRO A 248 9.55 14.53 -6.34
N PRO A 249 8.86 13.44 -6.75
CA PRO A 249 8.08 13.44 -7.99
C PRO A 249 6.96 14.49 -8.04
N ILE A 250 6.28 14.76 -6.92
CA ILE A 250 5.27 15.83 -6.87
C ILE A 250 5.93 17.20 -7.02
N LEU A 251 7.06 17.44 -6.34
CA LEU A 251 7.78 18.71 -6.43
C LEU A 251 8.31 18.98 -7.84
N SER A 252 8.77 17.97 -8.58
CA SER A 252 9.22 18.14 -9.96
C SER A 252 8.09 18.54 -10.92
N THR A 253 6.82 18.27 -10.57
CA THR A 253 5.67 18.79 -11.33
C THR A 253 5.35 20.26 -11.03
N LEU A 254 5.76 20.76 -9.86
CA LEU A 254 5.46 22.12 -9.39
C LEU A 254 6.57 23.12 -9.73
N ILE A 255 7.80 22.62 -9.90
CA ILE A 255 8.97 23.41 -10.26
C ILE A 255 9.25 23.10 -11.73
N PRO A 256 8.97 24.01 -12.68
CA PRO A 256 9.40 23.82 -14.05
C PRO A 256 10.91 23.61 -14.02
N ILE A 257 11.38 22.50 -14.58
CA ILE A 257 12.80 22.22 -14.78
C ILE A 257 13.40 23.48 -15.42
N MET A 258 14.23 24.19 -14.65
CA MET A 258 14.98 25.36 -15.11
C MET A 258 16.25 24.92 -15.81
#